data_AF-A0A8J7YXN6-F1
#
_entry.id   AF-A0A8J7YXN6-F1
#
_cell.length_a   1.000
_cell.length_b   1.000
_cell.length_c   1.000
_cell.angle_alpha   90.00
_cell.angle_beta   90.00
_cell.angle_gamma   90.00
#
_symmetry.space_group_name_H-M   'P 1'
#
loop_
_entity.id
_entity.type
_entity.pdbx_description
1 polymer ?
#
loop_
_entity_poly.entity_id
_entity_poly.type
_entity_poly.pdbx_seq_one_letter_code
_entity_poly.pdbx_strand_id
1 'polypeptide(L)'
;MQALIRPMLFAALGLHALVLFVPFPKEPQKPPENKESPVKITQLPTTKSPAQNKTLKAAIAKPNKPTLPKINRATPNPVIQKSPVQPKAAEAPSPAKSQTLSKATDNMATSFADFPQYQPSTPDCFEKGLGENCRIATANLAAIATFYQSAPKAKGFTVTPAEESAVTKIFSVTSKSGETRYLSLFSDEPTTVILLSSEKITDLASLKGSVNPPADYVELLANVLPEGDRSDSPANNANPEQFDQPQMFYNIVNEAELQQGTIPDLRPGIDTSPKLAIGQAPAVFYSATLEPELKGIFQEVVKQGQYGGGDLYRLKKGGTTIYLNLIPVKGQEGTIVVTWLKDPTQS
;
A
#
# COMPACT_ATOMS: atom_id res chain seq x y z
N MET A 1 33.29 3.35 -43.26
CA MET A 1 32.51 4.36 -42.51
C MET A 1 33.11 4.64 -41.12
N GLN A 2 34.37 5.09 -41.03
CA GLN A 2 35.02 5.41 -39.73
C GLN A 2 35.58 6.84 -39.67
N ALA A 3 35.41 7.64 -40.73
CA ALA A 3 35.99 8.98 -40.84
C ALA A 3 35.11 10.12 -40.30
N LEU A 4 33.87 9.82 -39.84
CA LEU A 4 32.88 10.84 -39.43
C LEU A 4 32.62 10.93 -37.92
N ILE A 5 33.23 10.07 -37.09
CA ILE A 5 32.94 10.01 -35.65
C ILE A 5 33.76 11.04 -34.85
N ARG A 6 34.93 11.46 -35.34
CA ARG A 6 35.82 12.39 -34.63
C ARG A 6 35.34 13.86 -34.56
N PRO A 7 34.67 14.47 -35.56
CA PRO A 7 34.27 15.89 -35.45
C PRO A 7 33.11 16.14 -34.47
N MET A 8 32.22 15.17 -34.22
CA MET A 8 31.09 15.38 -33.30
C MET A 8 31.52 15.48 -31.83
N LEU A 9 32.59 14.80 -31.43
CA LEU A 9 33.06 14.83 -30.03
C LEU A 9 33.59 16.24 -29.65
N PHE A 10 34.26 16.93 -30.58
CA PHE A 10 34.77 18.28 -30.32
C PHE A 10 33.66 19.34 -30.28
N ALA A 11 32.58 19.15 -31.05
CA ALA A 11 31.42 20.04 -30.98
C ALA A 11 30.71 19.95 -29.61
N ALA A 12 30.59 18.75 -29.04
CA ALA A 12 29.96 18.55 -27.74
C ALA A 12 30.77 19.16 -26.59
N LEU A 13 32.10 19.05 -26.63
CA LEU A 13 33.00 19.65 -25.64
C LEU A 13 33.02 21.19 -25.75
N GLY A 14 32.98 21.74 -26.97
CA GLY A 14 32.90 23.17 -27.19
C GLY A 14 31.60 23.80 -26.65
N LEU A 15 30.46 23.12 -26.83
CA LEU A 15 29.17 23.61 -26.35
C LEU A 15 29.10 23.63 -24.81
N HIS A 16 29.66 22.62 -24.14
CA HIS A 16 29.70 22.58 -22.67
C HIS A 16 30.57 23.68 -22.08
N ALA A 17 31.71 24.01 -22.71
CA ALA A 17 32.56 25.10 -22.26
C ALA A 17 31.86 26.48 -22.37
N LEU A 18 30.99 26.67 -23.38
CA LEU A 18 30.31 27.93 -23.61
C LEU A 18 29.21 28.21 -22.56
N VAL A 19 28.56 27.17 -22.03
CA VAL A 19 27.54 27.29 -20.97
C VAL A 19 28.15 27.74 -19.64
N LEU A 20 29.40 27.35 -19.34
CA LEU A 20 30.07 27.70 -18.08
C LEU A 20 30.54 29.17 -18.01
N PHE A 21 30.60 29.88 -19.15
CA PHE A 21 30.98 31.28 -19.20
C PHE A 21 29.80 32.25 -19.27
N VAL A 22 28.56 31.76 -19.24
CA VAL A 22 27.39 32.63 -19.15
C VAL A 22 27.31 33.20 -17.72
N PRO A 23 27.48 34.52 -17.53
CA PRO A 23 27.45 35.11 -16.20
C PRO A 23 26.07 34.89 -15.58
N PHE A 24 26.05 34.31 -14.37
CA PHE A 24 24.81 34.11 -13.63
C PHE A 24 24.09 35.45 -13.41
N PRO A 25 22.77 35.50 -13.65
CA PRO A 25 21.99 36.70 -13.38
C PRO A 25 22.12 37.06 -11.90
N LYS A 26 22.56 38.29 -11.63
CA LYS A 26 22.69 38.80 -10.26
C LYS A 26 21.35 38.71 -9.56
N GLU A 27 21.36 38.09 -8.38
CA GLU A 27 20.20 37.88 -7.53
C GLU A 27 19.46 39.23 -7.32
N PRO A 28 18.13 39.28 -7.55
CA PRO A 28 17.36 40.51 -7.35
C PRO A 28 17.49 40.97 -5.90
N GLN A 29 17.99 42.19 -5.72
CA GLN A 29 18.18 42.81 -4.42
C GLN A 29 16.81 42.89 -3.71
N LYS A 30 16.68 42.19 -2.57
CA LYS A 30 15.45 42.17 -1.77
C LYS A 30 15.04 43.61 -1.42
N PRO A 31 13.77 44.01 -1.65
CA PRO A 31 13.27 45.31 -1.22
C PRO A 31 13.41 45.48 0.29
N PRO A 32 13.64 46.71 0.80
CA PRO A 32 13.78 46.96 2.22
C PRO A 32 12.50 46.58 2.97
N GLU A 33 12.70 45.82 4.05
CA GLU A 33 11.69 45.34 4.98
C GLU A 33 10.91 46.53 5.57
N ASN A 34 9.64 46.61 5.23
CA ASN A 34 8.75 47.69 5.62
C ASN A 34 8.33 47.46 7.09
N LYS A 35 8.79 48.32 8.00
CA LYS A 35 8.40 48.30 9.40
C LYS A 35 6.91 48.61 9.50
N GLU A 36 6.12 47.59 9.81
CA GLU A 36 4.69 47.71 10.10
C GLU A 36 4.46 48.72 11.23
N SER A 37 3.52 49.62 11.00
CA SER A 37 3.05 50.57 12.01
C SER A 37 2.02 49.89 12.92
N PRO A 38 2.00 50.22 14.23
CA PRO A 38 1.10 49.58 15.18
C PRO A 38 -0.37 49.95 14.86
N VAL A 39 -1.16 48.95 14.49
CA VAL A 39 -2.59 49.09 14.26
C VAL A 39 -3.31 49.38 15.57
N LYS A 40 -3.92 50.57 15.67
CA LYS A 40 -4.83 50.96 16.75
C LYS A 40 -6.11 50.12 16.64
N ILE A 41 -6.33 49.23 17.61
CA ILE A 41 -7.56 48.46 17.74
C ILE A 41 -8.69 49.40 18.19
N THR A 42 -9.63 49.70 17.28
CA THR A 42 -10.88 50.37 17.59
C THR A 42 -11.81 49.38 18.28
N GLN A 43 -12.03 49.58 19.59
CA GLN A 43 -12.98 48.79 20.37
C GLN A 43 -14.42 49.12 19.95
N LEU A 44 -15.21 48.10 19.64
CA LEU A 44 -16.65 48.21 19.46
C LEU A 44 -17.34 48.42 20.82
N PRO A 45 -18.35 49.29 20.92
CA PRO A 45 -19.03 49.60 22.18
C PRO A 45 -19.85 48.41 22.67
N THR A 46 -19.57 47.97 23.90
CA THR A 46 -20.38 46.99 24.64
C THR A 46 -21.65 47.66 25.14
N THR A 47 -22.78 47.36 24.49
CA THR A 47 -24.10 47.79 24.95
C THR A 47 -24.57 46.88 26.07
N LYS A 48 -24.65 47.42 27.28
CA LYS A 48 -25.39 46.83 28.41
C LYS A 48 -26.86 46.69 28.03
N SER A 49 -27.44 45.52 28.21
CA SER A 49 -28.90 45.33 28.18
C SER A 49 -29.37 44.67 29.48
N PRO A 50 -30.47 45.15 30.09
CA PRO A 50 -30.80 44.87 31.48
C PRO A 50 -31.59 43.57 31.68
N ALA A 51 -31.52 43.10 32.92
CA ALA A 51 -32.23 41.98 33.47
C ALA A 51 -33.75 42.04 33.26
N GLN A 52 -34.35 40.90 32.88
CA GLN A 52 -35.74 40.61 33.22
C GLN A 52 -35.91 39.13 33.58
N ASN A 53 -36.14 38.91 34.87
CA ASN A 53 -36.71 37.71 35.45
C ASN A 53 -38.07 37.40 34.80
N LYS A 54 -38.21 36.21 34.20
CA LYS A 54 -39.50 35.50 34.13
C LYS A 54 -39.27 33.99 34.25
N THR A 55 -39.67 33.48 35.41
CA THR A 55 -39.90 32.08 35.74
C THR A 55 -41.02 31.50 34.87
N LEU A 56 -40.71 30.47 34.07
CA LEU A 56 -41.70 29.57 33.50
C LEU A 56 -41.32 28.13 33.87
N LYS A 57 -42.14 27.52 34.72
CA LYS A 57 -42.16 26.08 35.01
C LYS A 57 -42.63 25.37 33.73
N ALA A 58 -41.76 24.56 33.12
CA ALA A 58 -42.16 23.58 32.12
C ALA A 58 -42.16 22.18 32.74
N ALA A 59 -43.33 21.52 32.65
CA ALA A 59 -43.53 20.15 33.10
C ALA A 59 -42.82 19.15 32.18
N ILE A 60 -42.11 18.20 32.78
CA ILE A 60 -41.41 17.12 32.10
C ILE A 60 -42.44 16.14 31.53
N ALA A 61 -42.59 16.13 30.21
CA ALA A 61 -43.34 15.08 29.50
C ALA A 61 -42.47 13.83 29.35
N LYS A 62 -43.00 12.68 29.79
CA LYS A 62 -42.35 11.36 29.68
C LYS A 62 -42.19 10.95 28.21
N PRO A 63 -41.04 10.35 27.82
CA PRO A 63 -40.87 9.83 26.47
C PRO A 63 -41.70 8.56 26.27
N ASN A 64 -42.56 8.57 25.24
CA ASN A 64 -43.26 7.39 24.74
C ASN A 64 -42.28 6.42 24.10
N LYS A 65 -42.29 5.16 24.55
CA LYS A 65 -41.56 4.05 23.92
C LYS A 65 -42.20 3.74 22.55
N PRO A 66 -41.43 3.69 21.45
CA PRO A 66 -41.93 3.19 20.19
C PRO A 66 -42.07 1.66 20.23
N THR A 67 -43.28 1.17 19.98
CA THR A 67 -43.60 -0.25 19.83
C THR A 67 -43.18 -0.72 18.44
N LEU A 68 -42.27 -1.69 18.37
CA LEU A 68 -41.84 -2.32 17.11
C LEU A 68 -42.98 -3.17 16.50
N PRO A 69 -43.16 -3.15 15.17
CA PRO A 69 -44.13 -4.00 14.48
C PRO A 69 -43.70 -5.47 14.51
N LYS A 70 -44.65 -6.33 14.87
CA LYS A 70 -44.51 -7.79 14.98
C LYS A 70 -44.49 -8.41 13.58
N ILE A 71 -43.32 -8.81 13.10
CA ILE A 71 -43.17 -9.50 11.81
C ILE A 71 -43.58 -10.97 11.98
N ASN A 72 -44.73 -11.33 11.40
CA ASN A 72 -45.14 -12.73 11.23
C ASN A 72 -44.28 -13.38 10.14
N ARG A 73 -43.30 -14.21 10.52
CA ARG A 73 -42.61 -15.11 9.59
C ARG A 73 -43.45 -16.36 9.38
N ALA A 74 -43.81 -16.63 8.12
CA ALA A 74 -44.38 -17.90 7.70
C ALA A 74 -43.30 -19.01 7.78
N THR A 75 -43.70 -20.14 8.32
CA THR A 75 -42.94 -21.40 8.37
C THR A 75 -42.63 -21.94 6.97
N PRO A 76 -41.39 -22.33 6.65
CA PRO A 76 -41.08 -22.97 5.38
C PRO A 76 -41.56 -24.42 5.37
N ASN A 77 -42.28 -24.80 4.31
CA ASN A 77 -42.59 -26.20 3.98
C ASN A 77 -41.31 -26.95 3.56
N PRO A 78 -41.11 -28.20 4.00
CA PRO A 78 -39.99 -29.02 3.57
C PRO A 78 -40.20 -29.50 2.12
N VAL A 79 -39.30 -29.12 1.23
CA VAL A 79 -39.23 -29.66 -0.14
C VAL A 79 -38.53 -31.02 -0.08
N ILE A 80 -39.29 -32.07 -0.36
CA ILE A 80 -38.81 -33.45 -0.50
C ILE A 80 -38.01 -33.55 -1.81
N GLN A 81 -36.68 -33.63 -1.69
CA GLN A 81 -35.80 -33.84 -2.83
C GLN A 81 -35.68 -35.36 -3.09
N LYS A 82 -36.20 -35.81 -4.25
CA LYS A 82 -36.08 -37.21 -4.71
C LYS A 82 -34.64 -37.48 -5.16
N SER A 83 -34.03 -38.52 -4.58
CA SER A 83 -32.73 -39.06 -4.98
C SER A 83 -32.77 -39.64 -6.41
N PRO A 84 -31.77 -39.36 -7.27
CA PRO A 84 -31.62 -40.05 -8.54
C PRO A 84 -31.01 -41.45 -8.37
N VAL A 85 -31.52 -42.34 -9.21
CA VAL A 85 -31.23 -43.77 -9.34
C VAL A 85 -29.77 -44.04 -9.69
N GLN A 86 -29.19 -45.01 -9.00
CA GLN A 86 -27.85 -45.59 -9.21
C GLN A 86 -27.89 -46.63 -10.34
N PRO A 87 -27.10 -46.50 -11.43
CA PRO A 87 -26.88 -47.58 -12.37
C PRO A 87 -25.76 -48.52 -11.93
N LYS A 88 -26.02 -49.78 -12.25
CA LYS A 88 -25.36 -51.03 -11.88
C LYS A 88 -24.02 -51.24 -12.59
N ALA A 89 -23.13 -51.97 -11.91
CA ALA A 89 -21.76 -52.30 -12.28
C ALA A 89 -21.61 -53.06 -13.61
N ALA A 90 -20.47 -52.82 -14.26
CA ALA A 90 -19.86 -53.72 -15.24
C ALA A 90 -18.40 -53.98 -14.82
N GLU A 91 -17.98 -55.23 -15.02
CA GLU A 91 -16.84 -55.90 -14.40
C GLU A 91 -15.69 -56.08 -15.40
N ALA A 92 -14.45 -55.82 -14.93
CA ALA A 92 -13.13 -56.31 -15.41
C ALA A 92 -12.62 -55.90 -16.82
N PRO A 93 -11.28 -55.85 -17.09
CA PRO A 93 -10.18 -56.52 -16.38
C PRO A 93 -8.94 -55.65 -16.00
N SER A 94 -8.17 -56.17 -15.04
CA SER A 94 -6.78 -55.85 -14.70
C SER A 94 -5.87 -56.04 -15.94
N PRO A 95 -4.86 -55.19 -16.24
CA PRO A 95 -3.60 -55.19 -15.47
C PRO A 95 -2.80 -53.87 -15.44
N ALA A 96 -1.97 -53.70 -14.40
CA ALA A 96 -0.59 -53.19 -14.41
C ALA A 96 -0.29 -52.41 -13.12
N LYS A 97 0.72 -52.90 -12.39
CA LYS A 97 1.28 -52.26 -11.20
C LYS A 97 1.96 -50.94 -11.61
N SER A 98 1.20 -49.85 -11.63
CA SER A 98 1.77 -48.51 -11.50
C SER A 98 1.96 -48.23 -10.02
N GLN A 99 3.21 -48.07 -9.62
CA GLN A 99 3.60 -47.50 -8.33
C GLN A 99 2.96 -46.12 -8.22
N THR A 100 1.81 -46.04 -7.57
CA THR A 100 1.27 -44.76 -7.10
C THR A 100 2.19 -44.32 -5.98
N LEU A 101 3.07 -43.37 -6.31
CA LEU A 101 3.71 -42.51 -5.33
C LEU A 101 2.57 -41.89 -4.50
N SER A 102 2.33 -42.45 -3.32
CA SER A 102 1.51 -41.81 -2.30
C SER A 102 2.11 -40.44 -2.08
N LYS A 103 1.41 -39.42 -2.58
CA LYS A 103 1.70 -38.00 -2.35
C LYS A 103 1.36 -37.74 -0.87
N ALA A 104 2.28 -38.14 -0.01
CA ALA A 104 2.35 -37.68 1.36
C ALA A 104 2.96 -36.28 1.35
N THR A 105 2.30 -35.35 2.07
CA THR A 105 2.84 -34.08 2.61
C THR A 105 3.15 -33.00 1.55
N ASP A 106 2.76 -31.74 1.65
CA ASP A 106 2.76 -30.78 2.76
C ASP A 106 1.60 -29.77 2.56
N ASN A 107 0.72 -29.42 3.50
CA ASN A 107 1.03 -28.79 4.78
C ASN A 107 2.29 -27.90 4.71
N MET A 108 2.29 -26.89 3.83
CA MET A 108 3.09 -25.68 4.06
C MET A 108 2.55 -24.96 5.31
N ALA A 109 2.64 -25.60 6.47
CA ALA A 109 2.82 -24.90 7.71
C ALA A 109 4.12 -24.11 7.52
N THR A 110 4.00 -22.79 7.39
CA THR A 110 5.15 -21.90 7.23
C THR A 110 6.12 -22.22 8.37
N SER A 111 7.39 -22.55 8.08
CA SER A 111 8.35 -23.03 9.10
C SER A 111 8.62 -22.02 10.25
N PHE A 112 8.01 -20.84 10.15
CA PHE A 112 8.08 -19.70 11.06
C PHE A 112 6.71 -19.27 11.59
N ALA A 113 5.63 -20.05 11.40
CA ALA A 113 4.29 -19.72 11.88
C ALA A 113 4.24 -19.50 13.41
N ASP A 114 5.06 -20.25 14.16
CA ASP A 114 5.17 -20.19 15.61
C ASP A 114 6.36 -19.34 16.10
N PHE A 115 6.98 -18.57 15.20
CA PHE A 115 8.07 -17.67 15.56
C PHE A 115 7.55 -16.60 16.53
N PRO A 116 8.18 -16.41 17.70
CA PRO A 116 7.65 -15.53 18.73
C PRO A 116 7.66 -14.07 18.30
N GLN A 117 6.61 -13.35 18.65
CA GLN A 117 6.50 -11.91 18.39
C GLN A 117 6.74 -11.13 19.69
N TYR A 118 7.55 -10.07 19.62
CA TYR A 118 7.74 -9.16 20.76
C TYR A 118 6.44 -8.40 21.05
N GLN A 119 6.10 -8.19 22.32
CA GLN A 119 4.92 -7.42 22.72
C GLN A 119 5.29 -6.37 23.77
N PRO A 120 4.77 -5.13 23.68
CA PRO A 120 3.86 -4.65 22.63
C PRO A 120 4.59 -4.34 21.32
N SER A 121 4.00 -4.75 20.18
CA SER A 121 4.44 -4.31 18.85
C SER A 121 3.29 -4.28 17.84
N THR A 122 3.34 -3.32 16.91
CA THR A 122 2.37 -3.18 15.82
C THR A 122 2.90 -3.87 14.55
N PRO A 123 2.09 -4.66 13.84
CA PRO A 123 2.46 -5.25 12.55
C PRO A 123 2.54 -4.19 11.44
N ASP A 124 3.00 -4.63 10.26
CA ASP A 124 3.07 -3.85 9.03
C ASP A 124 3.87 -2.54 9.18
N CYS A 125 5.16 -2.68 9.44
CA CYS A 125 6.03 -1.51 9.54
C CYS A 125 5.87 -0.59 8.32
N PHE A 126 5.78 0.71 8.59
CA PHE A 126 5.56 1.79 7.61
C PHE A 126 4.18 1.77 6.92
N GLU A 127 3.26 0.87 7.28
CA GLU A 127 1.95 0.74 6.61
C GLU A 127 2.06 0.46 5.09
N LYS A 128 3.25 -0.01 4.67
CA LYS A 128 3.62 -0.18 3.26
C LYS A 128 3.65 -1.66 2.83
N GLY A 129 3.10 -2.60 3.60
CA GLY A 129 2.83 -3.94 3.08
C GLY A 129 3.86 -5.03 3.39
N LEU A 130 4.70 -4.83 4.40
CA LEU A 130 5.58 -5.88 4.90
C LEU A 130 4.87 -6.86 5.87
N GLY A 131 3.63 -6.53 6.27
CA GLY A 131 2.73 -7.43 6.99
C GLY A 131 3.28 -7.90 8.34
N GLU A 132 2.95 -9.14 8.74
CA GLU A 132 3.34 -9.71 10.04
C GLU A 132 4.85 -9.94 10.20
N ASN A 133 5.59 -9.96 9.08
CA ASN A 133 7.04 -10.16 9.08
C ASN A 133 7.81 -8.89 9.45
N CYS A 134 7.16 -7.71 9.44
CA CYS A 134 7.78 -6.48 9.87
C CYS A 134 6.93 -5.77 10.92
N ARG A 135 7.51 -5.45 12.07
CA ARG A 135 6.81 -4.91 13.22
C ARG A 135 7.55 -3.70 13.80
N ILE A 136 6.81 -2.81 14.45
CA ILE A 136 7.36 -1.67 15.19
C ILE A 136 7.07 -1.89 16.67
N ALA A 137 8.10 -1.86 17.51
CA ALA A 137 7.99 -2.00 18.95
C ALA A 137 8.44 -0.71 19.64
N THR A 138 7.77 -0.31 20.71
CA THR A 138 8.10 0.90 21.51
C THR A 138 9.24 0.67 22.49
N ALA A 139 9.87 -0.51 22.46
CA ALA A 139 11.02 -0.84 23.30
C ALA A 139 12.32 -0.53 22.54
N ASN A 140 13.39 -0.30 23.31
CA ASN A 140 14.71 -0.08 22.73
C ASN A 140 15.29 -1.37 22.13
N LEU A 141 16.26 -1.19 21.24
CA LEU A 141 16.92 -2.27 20.50
C LEU A 141 17.51 -3.37 21.40
N ALA A 142 18.07 -3.00 22.55
CA ALA A 142 18.70 -3.96 23.45
C ALA A 142 17.68 -4.91 24.09
N ALA A 143 16.55 -4.38 24.59
CA ALA A 143 15.48 -5.17 25.18
C ALA A 143 14.88 -6.17 24.18
N ILE A 144 14.67 -5.74 22.94
CA ILE A 144 14.11 -6.59 21.87
C ILE A 144 15.12 -7.66 21.45
N ALA A 145 16.40 -7.31 21.35
CA ALA A 145 17.44 -8.29 21.04
C ALA A 145 17.54 -9.39 22.12
N THR A 146 17.46 -9.03 23.40
CA THR A 146 17.43 -10.02 24.51
C THR A 146 16.23 -10.96 24.40
N PHE A 147 15.05 -10.44 24.05
CA PHE A 147 13.88 -11.27 23.80
C PHE A 147 14.13 -12.27 22.66
N TYR A 148 14.62 -11.81 21.51
CA TYR A 148 14.84 -12.68 20.35
C TYR A 148 16.03 -13.63 20.48
N GLN A 149 16.95 -13.41 21.42
CA GLN A 149 18.00 -14.38 21.74
C GLN A 149 17.50 -15.57 22.58
N SER A 150 16.36 -15.42 23.27
CA SER A 150 15.83 -16.40 24.23
C SER A 150 14.51 -17.03 23.78
N ALA A 151 13.52 -16.23 23.39
CA ALA A 151 12.18 -16.70 23.06
C ALA A 151 12.14 -17.69 21.87
N PRO A 152 12.86 -17.48 20.76
CA PRO A 152 12.84 -18.43 19.64
C PRO A 152 13.45 -19.80 20.02
N LYS A 153 14.48 -19.81 20.88
CA LYS A 153 15.10 -21.07 21.34
C LYS A 153 14.11 -21.94 22.12
N ALA A 154 13.23 -21.33 22.92
CA ALA A 154 12.16 -22.03 23.63
C ALA A 154 11.12 -22.67 22.68
N LYS A 155 11.02 -22.17 21.44
CA LYS A 155 10.19 -22.74 20.37
C LYS A 155 10.96 -23.71 19.47
N GLY A 156 12.26 -23.88 19.69
CA GLY A 156 13.14 -24.79 18.95
C GLY A 156 13.74 -24.19 17.68
N PHE A 157 13.83 -22.86 17.59
CA PHE A 157 14.63 -22.17 16.58
C PHE A 157 16.07 -22.03 17.05
N THR A 158 17.01 -22.11 16.12
CA THR A 158 18.41 -21.73 16.35
C THR A 158 18.57 -20.26 16.00
N VAL A 159 19.20 -19.48 16.88
CA VAL A 159 19.45 -18.05 16.67
C VAL A 159 20.95 -17.79 16.80
N THR A 160 21.56 -17.34 15.72
CA THR A 160 23.00 -17.07 15.63
C THR A 160 23.22 -15.59 15.29
N PRO A 161 24.02 -14.84 16.06
CA PRO A 161 24.38 -13.47 15.71
C PRO A 161 25.07 -13.42 14.34
N ALA A 162 24.64 -12.50 13.47
CA ALA A 162 25.20 -12.30 12.14
C ALA A 162 25.86 -10.92 11.99
N GLU A 163 25.29 -9.89 12.61
CA GLU A 163 25.83 -8.53 12.60
C GLU A 163 25.34 -7.74 13.82
N GLU A 164 26.19 -6.87 14.36
CA GLU A 164 25.86 -6.06 15.53
C GLU A 164 26.54 -4.69 15.45
N SER A 165 25.74 -3.64 15.60
CA SER A 165 26.16 -2.25 15.70
C SER A 165 25.31 -1.52 16.76
N ALA A 166 25.58 -0.23 16.97
CA ALA A 166 24.81 0.58 17.91
C ALA A 166 23.33 0.74 17.50
N VAL A 167 23.04 0.70 16.20
CA VAL A 167 21.71 0.97 15.64
C VAL A 167 21.09 -0.24 14.95
N THR A 168 21.83 -1.33 14.76
CA THR A 168 21.37 -2.52 14.05
C THR A 168 21.84 -3.79 14.76
N LYS A 169 20.94 -4.79 14.88
CA LYS A 169 21.32 -6.16 15.26
C LYS A 169 20.66 -7.15 14.31
N ILE A 170 21.46 -8.04 13.72
CA ILE A 170 20.98 -9.03 12.76
C ILE A 170 21.31 -10.42 13.29
N PHE A 171 20.32 -11.29 13.29
CA PHE A 171 20.48 -12.70 13.62
C PHE A 171 20.10 -13.57 12.42
N SER A 172 20.84 -14.65 12.21
CA SER A 172 20.38 -15.77 11.39
C SER A 172 19.51 -16.66 12.28
N VAL A 173 18.29 -16.93 11.83
CA VAL A 173 17.31 -17.76 12.52
C VAL A 173 17.01 -18.98 11.67
N THR A 174 17.31 -20.18 12.19
CA THR A 174 17.04 -21.45 11.51
C THR A 174 15.92 -22.18 12.24
N SER A 175 14.87 -22.54 11.49
CA SER A 175 13.72 -23.32 11.97
C SER A 175 14.06 -24.81 12.12
N LYS A 176 13.16 -25.58 12.74
CA LYS A 176 13.30 -27.05 12.89
C LYS A 176 13.38 -27.80 11.56
N SER A 177 12.79 -27.25 10.49
CA SER A 177 12.85 -27.82 9.13
C SER A 177 14.15 -27.48 8.40
N GLY A 178 15.03 -26.66 9.00
CA GLY A 178 16.28 -26.21 8.40
C GLY A 178 16.16 -24.93 7.56
N GLU A 179 14.95 -24.40 7.35
CA GLU A 179 14.77 -23.10 6.69
C GLU A 179 15.42 -21.99 7.51
N THR A 180 16.24 -21.16 6.87
CA THR A 180 16.95 -20.05 7.51
C THR A 180 16.43 -18.71 7.00
N ARG A 181 16.21 -17.78 7.93
CA ARG A 181 15.81 -16.39 7.71
C ARG A 181 16.71 -15.43 8.49
N TYR A 182 16.68 -14.17 8.14
CA TYR A 182 17.36 -13.09 8.85
C TYR A 182 16.35 -12.30 9.69
N LEU A 183 16.63 -12.20 10.99
CA LEU A 183 15.95 -11.28 11.88
C LEU A 183 16.79 -10.01 11.97
N SER A 184 16.38 -8.95 11.28
CA SER A 184 16.99 -7.63 11.35
C SER A 184 16.23 -6.74 12.34
N LEU A 185 16.96 -6.20 13.31
CA LEU A 185 16.45 -5.26 14.31
C LEU A 185 17.13 -3.90 14.08
N PHE A 186 16.35 -2.85 13.87
CA PHE A 186 16.86 -1.50 13.62
C PHE A 186 16.33 -0.51 14.66
N SER A 187 17.20 0.30 15.23
CA SER A 187 16.81 1.43 16.08
C SER A 187 16.18 2.53 15.21
N ASP A 188 14.97 2.96 15.55
CA ASP A 188 14.24 4.08 14.92
C ASP A 188 13.59 4.90 16.05
N GLU A 189 14.43 5.61 16.80
CA GLU A 189 14.09 6.17 18.11
C GLU A 189 12.75 6.94 18.12
N PRO A 190 11.89 6.72 19.13
CA PRO A 190 12.07 5.90 20.34
C PRO A 190 11.71 4.41 20.13
N THR A 191 11.51 3.98 18.89
CA THR A 191 11.04 2.63 18.53
C THR A 191 12.15 1.76 17.98
N THR A 192 11.82 0.48 17.77
CA THR A 192 12.67 -0.47 17.06
C THR A 192 11.85 -1.16 15.98
N VAL A 193 12.39 -1.20 14.76
CA VAL A 193 11.84 -1.95 13.64
C VAL A 193 12.37 -3.39 13.70
N ILE A 194 11.47 -4.36 13.64
CA ILE A 194 11.74 -5.79 13.69
C ILE A 194 11.36 -6.36 12.33
N LEU A 195 12.29 -6.95 11.59
CA LEU A 195 12.04 -7.57 10.29
C LEU A 195 12.52 -9.02 10.30
N LEU A 196 11.67 -9.95 9.89
CA LEU A 196 12.04 -11.34 9.60
C LEU A 196 11.93 -11.61 8.10
N SER A 197 13.06 -11.71 7.40
CA SER A 197 13.13 -11.81 5.93
C SER A 197 13.99 -12.97 5.46
N SER A 198 13.80 -13.42 4.22
CA SER A 198 14.68 -14.41 3.58
C SER A 198 16.04 -13.82 3.18
N GLU A 199 16.10 -12.50 2.98
CA GLU A 199 17.30 -11.76 2.60
C GLU A 199 17.83 -10.95 3.78
N LYS A 200 19.15 -10.79 3.84
CA LYS A 200 19.80 -9.98 4.87
C LYS A 200 19.67 -8.50 4.52
N ILE A 201 18.88 -7.75 5.29
CA ILE A 201 18.79 -6.29 5.19
C ILE A 201 19.68 -5.67 6.27
N THR A 202 20.67 -4.88 5.86
CA THR A 202 21.74 -4.36 6.73
C THR A 202 21.44 -2.99 7.34
N ASP A 203 20.54 -2.23 6.74
CA ASP A 203 20.22 -0.88 7.21
C ASP A 203 18.75 -0.53 6.99
N LEU A 204 18.26 0.36 7.86
CA LEU A 204 16.87 0.78 7.88
C LEU A 204 16.48 1.61 6.65
N ALA A 205 17.44 2.35 6.05
CA ALA A 205 17.16 3.17 4.88
C ALA A 205 16.88 2.28 3.66
N SER A 206 17.64 1.21 3.47
CA SER A 206 17.39 0.19 2.45
C SER A 206 16.04 -0.49 2.66
N LEU A 207 15.65 -0.79 3.90
CA LEU A 207 14.32 -1.34 4.20
C LEU A 207 13.20 -0.35 3.83
N LYS A 208 13.31 0.89 4.30
CA LYS A 208 12.35 1.98 3.97
C LYS A 208 12.31 2.23 2.46
N GLY A 209 13.43 2.07 1.75
CA GLY A 209 13.50 2.14 0.30
C GLY A 209 12.84 0.96 -0.40
N SER A 210 12.98 -0.26 0.13
CA SER A 210 12.44 -1.48 -0.50
C SER A 210 10.91 -1.55 -0.51
N VAL A 211 10.26 -0.78 0.37
CA VAL A 211 8.79 -0.69 0.45
C VAL A 211 8.21 0.43 -0.39
N ASN A 212 9.05 1.24 -1.04
CA ASN A 212 8.61 2.26 -1.98
C ASN A 212 8.69 1.70 -3.42
N PRO A 213 7.88 2.21 -4.35
CA PRO A 213 8.02 1.85 -5.74
C PRO A 213 9.41 2.28 -6.28
N PRO A 214 10.00 1.52 -7.23
CA PRO A 214 11.25 1.91 -7.87
C PRO A 214 11.15 3.30 -8.52
N ALA A 215 12.22 4.10 -8.44
CA ALA A 215 12.22 5.48 -8.95
C ALA A 215 11.89 5.57 -10.45
N ASP A 216 12.38 4.62 -11.26
CA ASP A 216 12.08 4.53 -12.69
C ASP A 216 10.62 4.16 -12.99
N TYR A 217 9.97 3.42 -12.08
CA TYR A 217 8.52 3.21 -12.16
C TYR A 217 7.74 4.49 -11.84
N VAL A 218 8.17 5.26 -10.83
CA VAL A 218 7.55 6.54 -10.51
C VAL A 218 7.70 7.52 -11.68
N GLU A 219 8.88 7.59 -12.29
CA GLU A 219 9.15 8.40 -13.48
C GLU A 219 8.31 7.95 -14.68
N LEU A 220 8.18 6.63 -14.92
CA LEU A 220 7.29 6.09 -15.94
C LEU A 220 5.85 6.59 -15.74
N LEU A 221 5.31 6.45 -14.53
CA LEU A 221 3.95 6.91 -14.25
C LEU A 221 3.80 8.42 -14.44
N ALA A 222 4.78 9.21 -14.02
CA ALA A 222 4.78 10.65 -14.24
C ALA A 222 4.80 11.02 -15.74
N ASN A 223 5.51 10.25 -16.56
CA ASN A 223 5.60 10.49 -18.00
C ASN A 223 4.32 10.10 -18.75
N VAL A 224 3.69 8.97 -18.38
CA VAL A 224 2.48 8.47 -19.05
C VAL A 224 1.19 9.09 -18.50
N LEU A 225 1.23 9.64 -17.29
CA LEU A 225 0.12 10.29 -16.59
C LEU A 225 0.60 11.64 -16.02
N PRO A 226 1.02 12.59 -16.88
CA PRO A 226 1.60 13.85 -16.43
C PRO A 226 0.64 14.58 -15.50
N GLU A 227 1.11 15.00 -14.33
CA GLU A 227 0.27 15.81 -13.45
C GLU A 227 -0.07 17.12 -14.17
N GLY A 228 -1.37 17.40 -14.31
CA GLY A 228 -1.84 18.60 -14.99
C GLY A 228 -1.51 19.83 -14.16
N ASP A 229 -0.30 20.38 -14.31
CA ASP A 229 0.10 21.68 -13.75
C ASP A 229 -0.45 22.87 -14.58
N ARG A 230 -1.51 22.61 -15.35
CA ARG A 230 -2.23 23.63 -16.11
C ARG A 230 -3.52 23.93 -15.39
N SER A 231 -3.74 25.22 -15.11
CA SER A 231 -5.00 25.81 -14.61
C SER A 231 -6.26 25.36 -15.38
N ASP A 232 -6.09 24.73 -16.54
CA ASP A 232 -7.14 24.38 -17.50
C ASP A 232 -7.35 22.85 -17.61
N SER A 233 -6.54 22.02 -16.94
CA SER A 233 -6.62 20.56 -17.00
C SER A 233 -7.07 20.03 -15.64
N PRO A 234 -8.18 19.27 -15.54
CA PRO A 234 -8.54 18.63 -14.28
C PRO A 234 -7.37 17.76 -13.82
N ALA A 235 -7.07 17.81 -12.52
CA ALA A 235 -6.03 16.99 -11.93
C ALA A 235 -6.17 15.54 -12.41
N ASN A 236 -5.08 14.93 -12.89
CA ASN A 236 -5.07 13.53 -13.34
C ASN A 236 -5.19 12.53 -12.18
N ASN A 237 -5.85 12.94 -11.09
CA ASN A 237 -6.19 12.08 -9.97
C ASN A 237 -7.63 11.59 -10.18
N ALA A 238 -7.84 10.29 -9.99
CA ALA A 238 -9.19 9.73 -10.02
C ALA A 238 -9.93 10.05 -8.71
N ASN A 239 -11.18 10.49 -8.86
CA ASN A 239 -12.10 10.69 -7.76
C ASN A 239 -12.82 9.38 -7.41
N PRO A 240 -13.23 9.18 -6.14
CA PRO A 240 -13.96 7.98 -5.73
C PRO A 240 -15.20 7.67 -6.59
N GLU A 241 -15.95 8.68 -7.03
CA GLU A 241 -17.16 8.48 -7.85
C GLU A 241 -16.88 7.86 -9.24
N GLN A 242 -15.62 7.90 -9.69
CA GLN A 242 -15.18 7.34 -10.95
C GLN A 242 -14.90 5.84 -10.86
N PHE A 243 -14.92 5.25 -9.67
CA PHE A 243 -14.79 3.81 -9.46
C PHE A 243 -16.17 3.15 -9.44
N ASP A 244 -16.27 1.93 -9.98
CA ASP A 244 -17.47 1.09 -9.81
C ASP A 244 -17.61 0.60 -8.36
N GLN A 245 -16.49 0.39 -7.66
CA GLN A 245 -16.43 -0.13 -6.29
C GLN A 245 -15.48 0.72 -5.43
N PRO A 246 -15.80 1.99 -5.14
CA PRO A 246 -14.88 2.89 -4.44
C PRO A 246 -14.49 2.42 -3.04
N GLN A 247 -15.35 1.67 -2.34
CA GLN A 247 -15.08 1.07 -1.02
C GLN A 247 -13.91 0.07 -1.02
N MET A 248 -13.48 -0.41 -2.19
CA MET A 248 -12.30 -1.27 -2.31
C MET A 248 -10.99 -0.48 -2.25
N PHE A 249 -11.03 0.83 -2.43
CA PHE A 249 -9.85 1.71 -2.54
C PHE A 249 -9.83 2.82 -1.49
N TYR A 250 -10.99 3.20 -0.98
CA TYR A 250 -11.16 4.26 0.02
C TYR A 250 -11.85 3.73 1.29
N ASN A 251 -11.49 4.28 2.44
CA ASN A 251 -12.12 4.04 3.74
C ASN A 251 -13.43 4.84 3.84
N ILE A 252 -14.44 4.42 3.07
CA ILE A 252 -15.74 5.08 3.04
C ILE A 252 -16.52 4.68 4.29
N VAL A 253 -16.79 5.64 5.17
CA VAL A 253 -17.58 5.40 6.39
C VAL A 253 -19.07 5.53 6.08
N ASN A 254 -19.44 6.41 5.15
CA ASN A 254 -20.81 6.60 4.68
C ASN A 254 -20.85 7.07 3.21
N GLU A 255 -21.80 6.58 2.41
CA GLU A 255 -22.01 7.02 1.02
C GLU A 255 -22.26 8.54 0.90
N ALA A 256 -22.79 9.17 1.95
CA ALA A 256 -22.98 10.62 2.00
C ALA A 256 -21.65 11.41 1.92
N GLU A 257 -20.51 10.82 2.29
CA GLU A 257 -19.20 11.47 2.19
C GLU A 257 -18.81 11.71 0.72
N LEU A 258 -19.16 10.77 -0.16
CA LEU A 258 -18.94 10.90 -1.61
C LEU A 258 -19.69 12.10 -2.19
N GLN A 259 -20.93 12.31 -1.74
CA GLN A 259 -21.80 13.39 -2.21
C GLN A 259 -21.39 14.79 -1.75
N GLN A 260 -20.58 14.88 -0.68
CA GLN A 260 -20.14 16.16 -0.10
C GLN A 260 -18.86 16.69 -0.73
N GLY A 261 -18.28 15.99 -1.70
CA GLY A 261 -17.02 16.36 -2.35
C GLY A 261 -15.79 16.21 -1.44
N THR A 262 -15.94 15.58 -0.28
CA THR A 262 -14.80 15.22 0.57
C THR A 262 -14.23 13.91 0.06
N ILE A 263 -12.94 13.89 -0.27
CA ILE A 263 -12.26 12.67 -0.71
C ILE A 263 -11.96 11.84 0.55
N PRO A 264 -12.52 10.63 0.72
CA PRO A 264 -12.23 9.80 1.87
C PRO A 264 -10.78 9.33 1.87
N ASP A 265 -10.28 8.91 3.04
CA ASP A 265 -8.91 8.39 3.16
C ASP A 265 -8.72 7.13 2.29
N LEU A 266 -7.54 6.98 1.71
CA LEU A 266 -7.18 5.77 0.95
C LEU A 266 -7.02 4.57 1.88
N ARG A 267 -7.33 3.37 1.38
CA ARG A 267 -7.05 2.14 2.10
C ARG A 267 -5.54 1.96 2.31
N PRO A 268 -5.10 1.39 3.44
CA PRO A 268 -3.69 1.15 3.71
C PRO A 268 -3.00 0.32 2.62
N GLY A 269 -1.77 0.67 2.30
CA GLY A 269 -0.96 0.02 1.27
C GLY A 269 -1.11 0.59 -0.14
N ILE A 270 -1.97 1.60 -0.35
CA ILE A 270 -1.93 2.41 -1.59
C ILE A 270 -0.79 3.43 -1.45
N ASP A 271 0.09 3.51 -2.46
CA ASP A 271 1.29 4.37 -2.37
C ASP A 271 0.97 5.87 -2.49
N THR A 272 0.13 6.21 -3.48
CA THR A 272 -0.25 7.59 -3.83
C THR A 272 -1.70 7.66 -4.32
N SER A 273 -2.23 8.87 -4.51
CA SER A 273 -3.56 9.08 -5.08
C SER A 273 -3.71 8.34 -6.42
N PRO A 274 -4.80 7.56 -6.59
CA PRO A 274 -5.12 6.93 -7.87
C PRO A 274 -5.06 7.91 -9.03
N LYS A 275 -4.44 7.50 -10.14
CA LYS A 275 -4.25 8.34 -11.33
C LYS A 275 -5.26 8.00 -12.42
N LEU A 276 -5.64 8.97 -13.24
CA LEU A 276 -6.64 8.83 -14.29
C LEU A 276 -6.00 8.96 -15.68
N ALA A 277 -6.14 7.92 -16.49
CA ALA A 277 -5.84 7.92 -17.92
C ALA A 277 -7.16 8.04 -18.71
N ILE A 278 -7.42 9.21 -19.31
CA ILE A 278 -8.67 9.46 -20.03
C ILE A 278 -8.63 8.85 -21.43
N GLY A 279 -9.74 8.28 -21.90
CA GLY A 279 -9.93 7.89 -23.30
C GLY A 279 -9.21 6.61 -23.74
N GLN A 280 -8.70 5.82 -22.79
CA GLN A 280 -8.13 4.50 -23.08
C GLN A 280 -8.65 3.45 -22.11
N ALA A 281 -9.21 2.37 -22.65
CA ALA A 281 -9.61 1.21 -21.87
C ALA A 281 -8.39 0.48 -21.26
N PRO A 282 -8.53 -0.20 -20.10
CA PRO A 282 -7.40 -0.78 -19.36
C PRO A 282 -6.49 -1.69 -20.18
N ALA A 283 -7.06 -2.58 -21.00
CA ALA A 283 -6.29 -3.50 -21.82
C ALA A 283 -5.45 -2.77 -22.90
N VAL A 284 -6.00 -1.70 -23.48
CA VAL A 284 -5.32 -0.88 -24.50
C VAL A 284 -4.21 -0.06 -23.83
N PHE A 285 -4.53 0.63 -22.74
CA PHE A 285 -3.56 1.41 -21.98
C PHE A 285 -2.39 0.54 -21.48
N TYR A 286 -2.67 -0.66 -20.96
CA TYR A 286 -1.63 -1.60 -20.56
C TYR A 286 -0.73 -2.00 -21.73
N SER A 287 -1.30 -2.57 -22.79
CA SER A 287 -0.53 -3.16 -23.88
C SER A 287 0.23 -2.12 -24.72
N ALA A 288 -0.35 -0.94 -24.93
CA ALA A 288 0.23 0.10 -25.78
C ALA A 288 1.18 1.05 -25.04
N THR A 289 0.97 1.29 -23.74
CA THR A 289 1.68 2.34 -23.00
C THR A 289 2.54 1.81 -21.86
N LEU A 290 2.03 0.87 -21.06
CA LEU A 290 2.74 0.44 -19.85
C LEU A 290 3.61 -0.80 -20.06
N GLU A 291 3.10 -1.83 -20.73
CA GLU A 291 3.74 -3.14 -20.79
C GLU A 291 5.19 -3.11 -21.32
N PRO A 292 5.53 -2.39 -22.40
CA PRO A 292 6.90 -2.33 -22.89
C PRO A 292 7.88 -1.74 -21.86
N GLU A 293 7.49 -0.64 -21.22
CA GLU A 293 8.30 0.08 -20.24
C GLU A 293 8.42 -0.72 -18.93
N LEU A 294 7.31 -1.31 -18.47
CA LEU A 294 7.30 -2.15 -17.27
C LEU A 294 8.22 -3.37 -17.42
N LYS A 295 8.27 -4.00 -18.60
CA LYS A 295 9.22 -5.10 -18.86
C LYS A 295 10.67 -4.65 -18.93
N GLY A 296 10.94 -3.37 -19.20
CA GLY A 296 12.27 -2.78 -19.11
C GLY A 296 12.71 -2.50 -17.67
N ILE A 297 11.76 -2.16 -16.79
CA ILE A 297 12.01 -1.78 -15.39
C ILE A 297 12.04 -3.00 -14.46
N PHE A 298 11.06 -3.89 -14.60
CA PHE A 298 10.82 -5.00 -13.69
C PHE A 298 11.35 -6.32 -14.24
N GLN A 299 11.87 -7.15 -13.35
CA GLN A 299 12.34 -8.50 -13.69
C GLN A 299 11.15 -9.45 -13.91
N GLU A 300 10.03 -9.18 -13.24
CA GLU A 300 8.80 -9.95 -13.34
C GLU A 300 7.59 -9.02 -13.40
N VAL A 301 6.76 -9.21 -14.44
CA VAL A 301 5.47 -8.53 -14.62
C VAL A 301 4.44 -9.62 -14.89
N VAL A 302 3.59 -9.91 -13.91
CA VAL A 302 2.65 -11.05 -13.97
C VAL A 302 1.24 -10.58 -13.62
N LYS A 303 0.28 -10.81 -14.52
CA LYS A 303 -1.14 -10.64 -14.20
C LYS A 303 -1.56 -11.67 -13.16
N GLN A 304 -2.03 -11.22 -12.01
CA GLN A 304 -2.43 -12.08 -10.89
C GLN A 304 -3.93 -12.31 -10.78
N GLY A 305 -4.75 -11.46 -11.39
CA GLY A 305 -6.19 -11.60 -11.33
C GLY A 305 -6.87 -10.27 -11.53
N GLN A 306 -7.94 -10.05 -10.78
CA GLN A 306 -8.73 -8.82 -10.81
C GLN A 306 -9.00 -8.32 -9.39
N TYR A 307 -9.03 -7.00 -9.22
CA TYR A 307 -9.40 -6.33 -7.97
C TYR A 307 -10.18 -5.05 -8.24
N GLY A 308 -11.33 -4.91 -7.58
CA GLY A 308 -12.21 -3.74 -7.73
C GLY A 308 -12.68 -3.48 -9.16
N GLY A 309 -12.88 -4.55 -9.95
CA GLY A 309 -13.29 -4.48 -11.36
C GLY A 309 -12.17 -4.25 -12.37
N GLY A 310 -10.92 -4.08 -11.91
CA GLY A 310 -9.74 -3.89 -12.76
C GLY A 310 -8.82 -5.11 -12.80
N ASP A 311 -7.92 -5.15 -13.77
CA ASP A 311 -6.86 -6.17 -13.85
C ASP A 311 -5.73 -5.82 -12.87
N LEU A 312 -5.28 -6.81 -12.10
CA LEU A 312 -4.21 -6.69 -11.12
C LEU A 312 -2.93 -7.36 -11.62
N TYR A 313 -1.83 -6.62 -11.59
CA TYR A 313 -0.51 -7.08 -12.01
C TYR A 313 0.46 -7.01 -10.82
N ARG A 314 1.23 -8.06 -10.60
CA ARG A 314 2.38 -8.07 -9.69
C ARG A 314 3.62 -7.67 -10.46
N LEU A 315 4.34 -6.68 -9.93
CA LEU A 315 5.58 -6.14 -10.48
C LEU A 315 6.72 -6.39 -9.48
N LYS A 316 7.79 -7.05 -9.91
CA LYS A 316 8.94 -7.39 -9.04
C LYS A 316 10.26 -6.89 -9.60
N LYS A 317 11.04 -6.19 -8.77
CA LYS A 317 12.40 -5.71 -9.08
C LYS A 317 13.29 -5.86 -7.86
N GLY A 318 14.28 -6.76 -7.94
CA GLY A 318 15.08 -7.13 -6.77
C GLY A 318 14.20 -7.66 -5.63
N GLY A 319 14.38 -7.12 -4.43
CA GLY A 319 13.56 -7.43 -3.25
C GLY A 319 12.22 -6.70 -3.18
N THR A 320 11.97 -5.72 -4.06
CA THR A 320 10.73 -4.92 -4.06
C THR A 320 9.66 -5.59 -4.90
N THR A 321 8.46 -5.72 -4.31
CA THR A 321 7.25 -6.17 -5.00
C THR A 321 6.16 -5.13 -4.80
N ILE A 322 5.59 -4.65 -5.90
CA ILE A 322 4.43 -3.76 -5.90
C ILE A 322 3.34 -4.36 -6.80
N TYR A 323 2.13 -3.83 -6.72
CA TYR A 323 1.01 -4.25 -7.54
C TYR A 323 0.39 -3.07 -8.26
N LEU A 324 0.18 -3.25 -9.55
CA LEU A 324 -0.46 -2.27 -10.43
C LEU A 324 -1.87 -2.77 -10.72
N ASN A 325 -2.87 -1.97 -10.35
CA ASN A 325 -4.28 -2.26 -10.62
C ASN A 325 -4.82 -1.28 -11.66
N LEU A 326 -5.31 -1.80 -12.79
CA LEU A 326 -5.84 -1.03 -13.92
C LEU A 326 -7.35 -1.20 -14.00
N ILE A 327 -8.08 -0.17 -13.61
CA ILE A 327 -9.52 -0.23 -13.37
C ILE A 327 -10.23 0.56 -14.47
N PRO A 328 -11.30 0.04 -15.09
CA PRO A 328 -12.09 0.84 -16.01
C PRO A 328 -12.76 1.99 -15.25
N VAL A 329 -12.81 3.16 -15.88
CA VAL A 329 -13.53 4.30 -15.31
C VAL A 329 -15.03 4.07 -15.42
N LYS A 330 -15.77 4.30 -14.34
CA LYS A 330 -17.22 4.13 -14.29
C LYS A 330 -17.92 5.00 -15.33
N GLY A 331 -18.69 4.37 -16.20
CA GLY A 331 -19.57 5.04 -17.17
C GLY A 331 -18.86 5.79 -18.30
N GLN A 332 -17.55 5.67 -18.46
CA GLN A 332 -16.79 6.37 -19.51
C GLN A 332 -15.55 5.58 -19.93
N GLU A 333 -15.01 5.91 -21.09
CA GLU A 333 -13.76 5.33 -21.57
C GLU A 333 -12.56 5.95 -20.85
N GLY A 334 -11.83 5.12 -20.13
CA GLY A 334 -10.63 5.52 -19.40
C GLY A 334 -10.15 4.41 -18.47
N THR A 335 -8.97 4.63 -17.90
CA THR A 335 -8.33 3.72 -16.94
C THR A 335 -7.93 4.47 -15.69
N ILE A 336 -8.30 3.97 -14.53
CA ILE A 336 -7.77 4.39 -13.24
C ILE A 336 -6.59 3.48 -12.90
N VAL A 337 -5.47 4.10 -12.54
CA VAL A 337 -4.22 3.43 -12.19
C VAL A 337 -4.03 3.55 -10.69
N VAL A 338 -3.95 2.40 -10.02
CA VAL A 338 -3.69 2.33 -8.57
C VAL A 338 -2.44 1.51 -8.34
N THR A 339 -1.49 2.07 -7.59
CA THR A 339 -0.29 1.37 -7.13
C THR A 339 -0.47 0.92 -5.69
N TRP A 340 -0.36 -0.38 -5.48
CA TRP A 340 -0.36 -0.99 -4.17
C TRP A 340 1.03 -1.49 -3.79
N LEU A 341 1.38 -1.32 -2.53
CA LEU A 341 2.63 -1.77 -1.92
C LEU A 341 2.49 -3.15 -1.26
N LYS A 342 1.24 -3.63 -1.13
CA LYS A 342 0.89 -5.01 -0.77
C LYS A 342 -0.15 -5.57 -1.72
N ASP A 343 -0.27 -6.89 -1.72
CA ASP A 343 -1.33 -7.58 -2.45
C ASP A 343 -2.69 -7.17 -1.85
N PRO A 344 -3.55 -6.44 -2.61
CA PRO A 344 -4.84 -5.99 -2.10
C PRO A 344 -5.84 -7.14 -1.88
N THR A 345 -5.54 -8.35 -2.35
CA THR A 345 -6.39 -9.55 -2.20
C THR A 345 -6.16 -10.30 -0.88
N GLN A 346 -5.07 -9.99 -0.16
CA GLN A 346 -4.66 -10.68 1.08
C GLN A 346 -5.00 -9.89 2.35
N SER A 347 -5.98 -8.98 2.26
CA SER A 347 -6.35 -8.04 3.35
C SER A 347 -6.95 -8.71 4.58
#